data_AF-A0A7X8MGY4-F1
#
_entry.id   AF-A0A7X8MGY4-F1
#
_cell.length_a   1.000
_cell.length_b   1.000
_cell.length_c   1.000
_cell.angle_alpha   90.00
_cell.angle_beta   90.00
_cell.angle_gamma   90.00
#
_symmetry.space_group_name_H-M   'P 1'
#
loop_
_entity.id
_entity.type
_entity.pdbx_description
1 polymer ?
#
loop_
_entity_poly.entity_id
_entity_poly.type
_entity_poly.pdbx_seq_one_letter_code
_entity_poly.pdbx_strand_id
1 'polypeptide(L)'
;MKLLLIVLNKTEKLDELLETMMEKGITGATIFNSTGMARELAKHNEDFPIFGTLRYIMDPDREESKTIFMVLKDEKVEVVKGIVREVIGDLSQPDTVVLFTLPVLSAEGVEF
;
A
#
# COMPACT_ATOMS: atom_id res chain seq x y z
N MET A 1 14.77 -5.06 -13.00
CA MET A 1 14.40 -4.41 -11.72
C MET A 1 13.03 -3.80 -11.87
N LYS A 2 12.27 -3.72 -10.79
CA LYS A 2 10.96 -3.07 -10.77
C LYS A 2 10.83 -2.22 -9.51
N LEU A 3 10.13 -1.10 -9.65
CA LEU A 3 9.56 -0.38 -8.53
C LEU A 3 8.23 -1.07 -8.21
N LEU A 4 8.15 -1.68 -7.05
CA LEU A 4 6.93 -2.19 -6.48
C LEU A 4 6.29 -1.09 -5.63
N LEU A 5 5.04 -0.77 -5.93
CA LEU A 5 4.19 0.09 -5.13
C LEU A 5 3.11 -0.74 -4.44
N ILE A 6 2.96 -0.52 -3.14
CA ILE A 6 1.90 -1.12 -2.32
C ILE A 6 1.15 0.01 -1.63
N VAL A 7 -0.16 0.12 -1.87
CA VAL A 7 -1.06 0.99 -1.10
C VAL A 7 -1.81 0.10 -0.11
N LEU A 8 -1.42 0.17 1.15
CA LEU A 8 -1.99 -0.61 2.25
C LEU A 8 -3.11 0.19 2.94
N ASN A 9 -4.34 -0.32 2.85
CA ASN A 9 -5.51 0.29 3.49
C ASN A 9 -5.79 -0.27 4.89
N LYS A 10 -5.27 -1.46 5.18
CA LYS A 10 -5.28 -2.12 6.51
C LYS A 10 -3.97 -1.84 7.23
N THR A 11 -3.83 -0.64 7.79
CA THR A 11 -2.57 -0.18 8.39
C THR A 11 -2.20 -0.97 9.64
N GLU A 12 -3.15 -1.61 10.30
CA GLU A 12 -2.93 -2.55 11.40
C GLU A 12 -2.10 -3.78 10.99
N LYS A 13 -1.99 -4.05 9.69
CA LYS A 13 -1.15 -5.12 9.13
C LYS A 13 0.26 -4.67 8.73
N LEU A 14 0.60 -3.39 8.90
CA LEU A 14 1.88 -2.86 8.43
C LEU A 14 3.06 -3.55 9.10
N ASP A 15 3.06 -3.66 10.43
CA ASP A 15 4.20 -4.22 11.17
C ASP A 15 4.42 -5.69 10.80
N GLU A 16 3.36 -6.51 10.83
CA GLU A 16 3.38 -7.91 10.40
C GLU A 16 3.91 -8.07 8.96
N LEU A 17 3.50 -7.18 8.05
CA LEU A 17 3.95 -7.18 6.66
C LEU A 17 5.46 -6.90 6.56
N LEU A 18 5.95 -5.89 7.27
CA LEU A 18 7.36 -5.49 7.25
C LEU A 18 8.26 -6.54 7.93
N GLU A 19 7.84 -7.10 9.05
CA GLU A 19 8.55 -8.18 9.75
C GLU A 19 8.67 -9.41 8.85
N THR A 20 7.58 -9.85 8.22
CA THR A 20 7.59 -10.97 7.28
C THR A 20 8.48 -10.70 6.05
N MET A 21 8.51 -9.46 5.57
CA MET A 21 9.46 -9.02 4.53
C MET A 21 10.90 -9.19 4.99
N MET A 22 11.26 -8.71 6.18
CA MET A 22 12.60 -8.85 6.73
C MET A 22 13.02 -10.31 6.90
N GLU A 23 12.14 -11.16 7.44
CA GLU A 23 12.39 -12.60 7.60
C GLU A 23 12.68 -13.31 6.28
N LYS A 24 12.05 -12.87 5.19
CA LYS A 24 12.26 -13.42 3.83
C LYS A 24 13.35 -12.71 3.04
N GLY A 25 14.18 -11.90 3.71
CA GLY A 25 15.34 -11.25 3.13
C GLY A 25 14.96 -10.13 2.16
N ILE A 26 13.95 -9.34 2.51
CA ILE A 26 13.57 -8.09 1.87
C ILE A 26 13.88 -6.96 2.84
N THR A 27 14.94 -6.18 2.58
CA THR A 27 15.57 -5.33 3.59
C THR A 27 15.42 -3.82 3.37
N GLY A 28 14.73 -3.39 2.31
CA GLY A 28 14.58 -1.98 1.97
C GLY A 28 13.18 -1.60 1.49
N ALA A 29 12.57 -0.63 2.14
CA ALA A 29 11.31 -0.01 1.75
C ALA A 29 11.24 1.45 2.22
N THR A 30 10.55 2.31 1.47
CA THR A 30 10.20 3.66 1.91
C THR A 30 8.69 3.76 2.08
N ILE A 31 8.24 4.32 3.20
CA ILE A 31 6.83 4.33 3.58
C ILE A 31 6.35 5.78 3.71
N PHE A 32 5.22 6.08 3.07
CA PHE A 32 4.56 7.38 3.12
C PHE A 32 3.15 7.25 3.70
N ASN A 33 2.71 8.28 4.41
CA ASN A 33 1.29 8.46 4.67
C ASN A 33 0.59 8.88 3.37
N SER A 34 -0.61 8.34 3.14
CA SER A 34 -1.38 8.57 1.92
C SER A 34 -2.87 8.57 2.22
N THR A 35 -3.66 9.27 1.40
CA THR A 35 -5.11 9.35 1.54
C THR A 35 -5.78 8.95 0.23
N GLY A 36 -6.79 8.08 0.31
CA GLY A 36 -7.60 7.69 -0.84
C GLY A 36 -8.53 8.81 -1.31
N MET A 37 -8.80 8.86 -2.61
CA MET A 37 -9.60 9.90 -3.26
C MET A 37 -10.98 10.11 -2.60
N ALA A 38 -11.72 9.03 -2.32
CA ALA A 38 -13.05 9.13 -1.71
C ALA A 38 -13.01 9.84 -0.35
N ARG A 39 -11.96 9.60 0.44
CA ARG A 39 -11.76 10.23 1.75
C ARG A 39 -11.44 11.70 1.60
N GLU A 40 -10.59 12.05 0.64
CA GLU A 40 -10.21 13.43 0.39
C GLU A 40 -11.41 14.26 -0.06
N LEU A 41 -12.23 13.73 -0.97
CA LEU A 41 -13.46 14.38 -1.43
C LEU A 41 -14.49 14.53 -0.31
N ALA A 42 -14.62 13.55 0.60
CA ALA A 42 -15.53 13.63 1.74
C ALA A 42 -15.17 14.74 2.76
N LYS A 43 -13.92 15.26 2.75
CA LYS A 43 -13.54 16.44 3.55
C LYS A 43 -14.14 17.73 2.97
N HIS A 44 -14.31 17.80 1.66
CA HIS A 44 -14.80 18.96 0.91
C HIS A 44 -16.29 18.77 0.56
N ASN A 45 -17.16 18.95 1.56
CA ASN A 45 -18.60 18.68 1.50
C ASN A 45 -19.39 19.54 0.47
N GLU A 46 -18.85 20.65 -0.03
CA GLU A 46 -19.64 21.66 -0.75
C GLU A 46 -19.76 21.38 -2.26
N ASP A 47 -18.78 20.73 -2.89
CA ASP A 47 -18.75 20.56 -4.34
C ASP A 47 -19.37 19.24 -4.83
N PHE A 48 -19.58 18.27 -3.93
CA PHE A 48 -20.10 16.95 -4.30
C PHE A 48 -21.06 16.37 -3.24
N PRO A 49 -22.38 16.64 -3.33
CA PRO A 49 -23.39 16.20 -2.36
C PRO A 49 -23.43 14.68 -2.13
N ILE A 50 -23.06 13.89 -3.16
CA ILE A 50 -23.00 12.42 -3.08
C ILE A 50 -21.89 11.97 -2.13
N PHE A 51 -20.73 12.65 -2.11
CA PHE A 51 -19.61 12.28 -1.22
C PHE A 51 -19.82 12.72 0.24
N GLY A 52 -20.67 13.73 0.48
CA GLY A 52 -21.10 14.11 1.84
C GLY A 52 -21.86 12.99 2.57
N THR A 53 -22.65 12.19 1.86
CA THR A 53 -23.27 10.98 2.44
C THR A 53 -22.28 9.85 2.71
N LEU A 54 -21.23 9.74 1.88
CA LEU A 54 -20.17 8.74 2.03
C LEU A 54 -19.38 8.97 3.33
N ARG A 55 -19.25 10.22 3.79
CA ARG A 55 -18.62 10.58 5.07
C ARG A 55 -19.24 9.88 6.29
N TYR A 56 -20.54 9.55 6.26
CA TYR A 56 -21.21 8.83 7.35
C TYR A 56 -20.94 7.31 7.33
N ILE A 57 -20.52 6.78 6.18
CA ILE A 57 -20.14 5.37 5.99
C ILE A 57 -18.62 5.21 6.18
N MET A 58 -17.85 6.25 5.87
CA MET A 58 -16.41 6.27 6.07
C MET A 58 -16.12 6.49 7.55
N ASP A 59 -15.56 5.46 8.17
CA ASP A 59 -15.08 5.51 9.55
C ASP A 59 -14.09 6.69 9.72
N PRO A 60 -14.45 7.74 10.50
CA PRO A 60 -13.61 8.90 10.70
C PRO A 60 -12.33 8.58 11.49
N ASP A 61 -12.35 7.53 12.31
CA ASP A 61 -11.21 7.06 13.11
C ASP A 61 -10.27 6.16 12.33
N ARG A 62 -10.62 5.84 11.08
CA ARG A 62 -9.79 5.02 10.21
C ARG A 62 -8.46 5.70 9.89
N GLU A 63 -7.37 5.00 10.11
CA GLU A 63 -6.04 5.52 9.84
C GLU A 63 -5.83 5.87 8.35
N GLU A 64 -4.94 6.82 8.08
CA GLU A 64 -4.47 7.12 6.72
C GLU A 64 -3.82 5.88 6.10
N SER A 65 -4.12 5.55 4.84
CA SER A 65 -3.46 4.46 4.12
C SER A 65 -1.94 4.67 4.10
N LYS A 66 -1.18 3.58 4.04
CA LYS A 66 0.28 3.62 3.92
C LYS A 66 0.68 3.23 2.52
N THR A 67 1.48 4.07 1.85
CA THR A 67 2.06 3.72 0.56
C THR A 67 3.51 3.31 0.75
N ILE A 68 3.87 2.13 0.26
CA ILE A 68 5.20 1.51 0.41
C ILE A 68 5.85 1.41 -0.97
N PHE A 69 7.08 1.90 -1.07
CA PHE A 69 7.91 1.93 -2.27
C PHE A 69 9.10 1.00 -2.09
N MET A 70 9.35 0.14 -3.08
CA MET A 70 10.47 -0.79 -3.05
C MET A 70 11.06 -0.95 -4.45
N VAL A 71 12.35 -0.68 -4.62
CA VAL A 71 13.07 -1.04 -5.86
C VAL A 71 13.66 -2.43 -5.65
N LEU A 72 13.22 -3.39 -6.47
CA LEU A 72 13.55 -4.80 -6.30
C LEU A 72 14.07 -5.40 -7.60
N LYS A 73 14.89 -6.46 -7.48
CA LYS A 73 15.12 -7.38 -8.59
C LYS A 73 13.84 -8.15 -8.90
N ASP A 74 13.68 -8.58 -10.15
CA ASP A 74 12.44 -9.16 -10.66
C ASP A 74 12.03 -10.42 -9.88
N GLU A 75 13.00 -11.23 -9.46
CA GLU A 75 12.80 -12.43 -8.64
C GLU A 75 12.26 -12.14 -7.24
N LYS A 76 12.60 -10.98 -6.65
CA LYS A 76 12.14 -10.57 -5.32
C LYS A 76 10.72 -9.99 -5.36
N VAL A 77 10.25 -9.53 -6.52
CA VAL A 77 8.88 -9.00 -6.68
C VAL A 77 7.84 -10.06 -6.35
N GLU A 78 8.02 -11.29 -6.84
CA GLU A 78 7.07 -12.37 -6.58
C GLU A 78 7.11 -12.85 -5.12
N VAL A 79 8.28 -12.78 -4.48
CA VAL A 79 8.41 -13.01 -3.03
C VAL A 79 7.55 -12.02 -2.26
N VAL A 80 7.66 -10.71 -2.55
CA VAL A 80 6.87 -9.69 -1.86
C VAL A 80 5.37 -9.86 -2.14
N LYS A 81 4.96 -10.17 -3.37
CA LYS A 81 3.56 -10.49 -3.67
C LYS A 81 3.04 -11.68 -2.87
N GLY A 82 3.87 -12.70 -2.67
CA GLY A 82 3.54 -13.85 -1.83
C GLY A 82 3.31 -13.45 -0.38
N ILE A 83 4.21 -12.63 0.18
CA ILE A 83 4.11 -12.09 1.54
C ILE A 83 2.83 -11.26 1.72
N VAL A 84 2.50 -10.39 0.76
CA VAL A 84 1.27 -9.60 0.82
C VAL A 84 0.04 -10.50 0.88
N ARG A 85 -0.03 -11.58 0.09
CA ARG A 85 -1.15 -12.54 0.13
C ARG A 85 -1.19 -13.32 1.45
N GLU A 86 -0.04 -13.63 2.03
CA GLU A 86 0.06 -14.35 3.31
C GLU A 86 -0.45 -13.48 4.46
N VAL A 87 -0.01 -12.22 4.53
CA VAL A 87 -0.34 -11.31 5.65
C VAL A 87 -1.73 -10.68 5.50
N ILE A 88 -2.11 -10.29 4.28
CA ILE A 88 -3.37 -9.57 4.02
C ILE A 88 -4.51 -10.54 3.66
N GLY A 89 -4.20 -11.68 3.05
CA GLY A 89 -5.19 -12.67 2.59
C GLY A 89 -5.66 -12.45 1.15
N ASP A 90 -6.98 -12.52 0.94
CA ASP A 90 -7.61 -12.36 -0.37
C ASP A 90 -7.59 -10.89 -0.84
N LEU A 91 -6.76 -10.61 -1.84
CA LEU A 91 -6.56 -9.26 -2.38
C LEU A 91 -7.70 -8.82 -3.32
N SER A 92 -8.65 -9.70 -3.63
CA SER A 92 -9.84 -9.33 -4.42
C SER A 92 -10.90 -8.61 -3.57
N GLN A 93 -10.80 -8.71 -2.25
CA GLN A 93 -11.67 -7.99 -1.34
C GLN A 93 -11.43 -6.48 -1.47
N PRO A 94 -12.51 -5.68 -1.53
CA PRO A 94 -12.36 -4.24 -1.58
C PRO A 94 -11.57 -3.76 -0.37
N ASP A 95 -10.85 -2.66 -0.57
CA ASP A 95 -10.31 -1.88 0.54
C ASP A 95 -9.24 -2.59 1.39
N THR A 96 -8.52 -3.54 0.77
CA THR A 96 -7.42 -4.30 1.39
C THR A 96 -6.06 -3.72 1.04
N VAL A 97 -5.64 -3.90 -0.22
CA VAL A 97 -4.35 -3.45 -0.73
C VAL A 97 -4.40 -3.26 -2.24
N VAL A 98 -3.67 -2.27 -2.75
CA VAL A 98 -3.38 -2.15 -4.19
C VAL A 98 -1.89 -2.39 -4.39
N LEU A 99 -1.54 -3.26 -5.33
CA LEU A 99 -0.16 -3.60 -5.62
C LEU A 99 0.09 -3.61 -7.12
N PHE A 100 1.10 -2.87 -7.56
CA PHE A 100 1.52 -2.84 -8.97
C PHE A 100 3.00 -2.51 -9.12
N THR A 101 3.53 -2.74 -10.31
CA THR A 101 4.95 -2.54 -10.60
C THR A 101 5.19 -1.64 -11.79
N LEU A 102 6.25 -0.84 -11.71
CA LEU A 102 6.78 -0.06 -12.82
C LEU A 102 8.20 -0.54 -13.18
N PRO A 103 8.59 -0.54 -14.46
CA PRO A 103 9.96 -0.87 -14.86
C PRO A 103 10.94 0.18 -14.34
N VAL A 104 12.07 -0.25 -13.77
CA VAL A 104 13.16 0.63 -13.34
C VAL A 104 14.34 0.42 -14.28
N LEU A 105 14.67 1.46 -15.06
CA LEU A 105 15.75 1.43 -16.04
C LEU A 105 17.13 1.62 -15.40
N SER A 106 17.19 2.39 -14.33
CA SER A 106 18.42 2.67 -13.57
C SER A 106 18.08 2.95 -12.11
N ALA A 107 18.96 2.55 -11.20
CA ALA A 107 18.89 2.89 -9.78
C ALA A 107 20.30 2.91 -9.18
N GLU A 108 20.54 3.81 -8.24
CA GLU A 108 21.79 3.93 -7.49
C GLU A 108 21.48 3.88 -5.99
N GLY A 109 22.41 3.37 -5.17
CA GLY A 109 22.22 3.26 -3.72
C GLY A 109 21.18 2.23 -3.27
N VAL A 110 20.86 1.24 -4.11
CA VAL A 110 19.95 0.13 -3.76
C VAL A 110 20.76 -1.09 -3.33
N GLU A 111 20.51 -1.57 -2.12
CA GLU A 111 21.07 -2.84 -1.61
C GLU A 111 20.09 -3.99 -1.91
N PHE A 112 20.62 -5.17 -2.29
CA PHE A 112 19.83 -6.32 -2.73
C PHE A 112 20.13 -7.60 -1.94
#